data_AF-A0A2I3GYW5-F1
#
_entry.id   AF-A0A2I3GYW5-F1
#
_cell.length_a   1.000
_cell.length_b   1.000
_cell.length_c   1.000
_cell.angle_alpha   90.00
_cell.angle_beta   90.00
_cell.angle_gamma   90.00
#
_symmetry.space_group_name_H-M   'P 1'
#
loop_
_entity.id
_entity.type
_entity.pdbx_description
1 polymer ?
#
loop_
_entity_poly.entity_id
_entity_poly.type
_entity_poly.pdbx_seq_one_letter_code
_entity_poly.pdbx_strand_id
1 'polypeptide(L)'
;MTTEFLSLLCLGLCLGYEDEKKNEKPPKPSLHAWPSSVVEAESNVTLKCQAHSQNVTFVLRKVNDSGYKQEQSSAQNEAEFPFTDLKPKDAGRYFCAYKTTASHEWSESSEHLQLVVTDKHDELEAPSMKTGKRIRKEIHSKLPEQEAAEADLSNMEKGISLDPQRVTYAELSTSALSEAASDTTREPPGSHEYAALKV
;
A
#
# COMPACT_ATOMS: atom_id res chain seq x y z
N MET A 1 -64.50 27.95 -8.76
CA MET A 1 -64.36 26.72 -7.95
C MET A 1 -63.11 25.89 -8.29
N THR A 2 -62.31 26.24 -9.31
CA THR A 2 -61.14 25.44 -9.74
C THR A 2 -59.79 25.93 -9.19
N THR A 3 -59.73 27.15 -8.66
CA THR A 3 -58.51 27.74 -8.08
C THR A 3 -58.10 27.08 -6.76
N GLU A 4 -59.09 26.70 -5.95
CA GLU A 4 -58.88 26.01 -4.67
C GLU A 4 -58.26 24.62 -4.88
N PHE A 5 -58.74 23.87 -5.88
CA PHE A 5 -58.20 22.54 -6.19
C PHE A 5 -56.77 22.60 -6.75
N LEU A 6 -56.45 23.60 -7.59
CA LEU A 6 -55.07 23.82 -8.02
C LEU A 6 -54.18 24.20 -6.83
N SER A 7 -54.68 25.02 -5.90
CA SER A 7 -53.91 25.41 -4.71
C SER A 7 -53.62 24.23 -3.77
N LEU A 8 -54.59 23.33 -3.59
CA LEU A 8 -54.45 22.11 -2.80
C LEU A 8 -53.54 21.09 -3.47
N LEU A 9 -53.58 20.96 -4.81
CA LEU A 9 -52.62 20.15 -5.57
C LEU A 9 -51.20 20.71 -5.44
N CYS A 10 -51.03 22.04 -5.51
CA CYS A 10 -49.73 22.68 -5.34
C CYS A 10 -49.16 22.47 -3.94
N LEU A 11 -49.98 22.60 -2.88
CA LEU A 11 -49.53 22.32 -1.51
C LEU A 11 -49.21 20.84 -1.28
N GLY A 12 -49.95 19.92 -1.92
CA GLY A 12 -49.67 18.49 -1.90
C GLY A 12 -48.38 18.10 -2.63
N LEU A 13 -48.01 18.80 -3.71
CA LEU A 13 -46.76 18.58 -4.44
C LEU A 13 -45.54 19.22 -3.75
N CYS A 14 -45.72 20.31 -3.01
CA CYS A 14 -44.63 20.97 -2.27
C CYS A 14 -44.16 20.18 -1.04
N LEU A 15 -45.01 19.34 -0.45
CA LEU A 15 -44.65 18.49 0.70
C LEU A 15 -44.03 17.14 0.31
N GLY A 16 -43.93 16.83 -0.99
CA GLY A 16 -43.36 15.59 -1.50
C GLY A 16 -41.91 15.68 -2.00
N TYR A 17 -41.32 16.88 -2.01
CA TYR A 17 -39.89 17.05 -2.29
C TYR A 17 -39.13 17.17 -0.97
N GLU A 18 -39.04 16.04 -0.27
CA GLU A 18 -37.95 15.85 0.67
C GLU A 18 -36.69 15.65 -0.18
N ASP A 19 -35.97 16.74 -0.45
CA ASP A 19 -34.53 16.65 -0.73
C ASP A 19 -33.91 16.13 0.56
N GLU A 20 -33.98 14.83 0.77
CA GLU A 20 -33.19 14.13 1.76
C GLU A 20 -31.73 14.28 1.34
N LYS A 21 -31.16 15.46 1.60
CA LYS A 21 -29.72 15.67 1.73
C LYS A 21 -29.27 14.87 2.93
N LYS A 22 -29.23 13.56 2.75
CA LYS A 22 -28.53 12.65 3.63
C LYS A 22 -27.09 13.14 3.64
N ASN A 23 -26.57 13.43 4.83
CA ASN A 23 -25.14 13.62 5.09
C ASN A 23 -24.42 12.28 4.87
N GLU A 24 -24.53 11.75 3.66
CA GLU A 24 -23.99 10.47 3.27
C GLU A 24 -22.64 10.73 2.63
N LYS A 25 -21.62 10.18 3.27
CA LYS A 25 -20.23 10.29 2.86
C LYS A 25 -20.10 9.94 1.37
N PRO A 26 -19.31 10.70 0.59
CA PRO A 26 -19.18 10.43 -0.84
C PRO A 26 -18.73 8.99 -1.11
N PRO A 27 -19.34 8.28 -2.09
CA PRO A 27 -18.97 6.91 -2.40
C PRO A 27 -17.49 6.76 -2.75
N LYS A 28 -16.92 5.58 -2.48
CA LYS A 28 -15.53 5.24 -2.80
C LYS A 28 -15.28 5.33 -4.32
N PRO A 29 -14.18 5.96 -4.79
CA PRO A 29 -13.84 5.98 -6.21
C PRO A 29 -13.16 4.68 -6.66
N SER A 30 -13.06 4.48 -7.98
CA SER A 30 -12.26 3.44 -8.59
C SER A 30 -10.95 4.01 -9.19
N LEU A 31 -9.91 3.18 -9.24
CA LEU A 31 -8.61 3.52 -9.82
C LEU A 31 -8.20 2.41 -10.80
N HIS A 32 -7.88 2.80 -12.03
CA HIS A 32 -7.49 1.89 -13.10
C HIS A 32 -6.23 2.39 -13.81
N ALA A 33 -5.51 1.49 -14.48
CA ALA A 33 -4.35 1.82 -15.30
C ALA A 33 -4.67 1.56 -16.77
N TRP A 34 -4.23 2.45 -17.65
CA TRP A 34 -4.35 2.32 -19.08
C TRP A 34 -2.98 2.55 -19.75
N PRO A 35 -2.52 1.68 -20.67
CA PRO A 35 -3.19 0.48 -21.17
C PRO A 35 -3.09 -0.74 -20.24
N SER A 36 -2.12 -0.77 -19.31
CA SER A 36 -1.87 -1.88 -18.39
C SER A 36 -1.26 -1.36 -17.08
N SER A 37 -1.39 -2.12 -16.00
CA SER A 37 -0.68 -1.85 -14.73
C SER A 37 0.71 -2.49 -14.65
N VAL A 38 1.07 -3.32 -15.65
CA VAL A 38 2.41 -3.87 -15.84
C VAL A 38 2.94 -3.31 -17.15
N VAL A 39 4.01 -2.54 -17.08
CA VAL A 39 4.52 -1.71 -18.17
C VAL A 39 6.05 -1.66 -18.13
N GLU A 40 6.69 -1.55 -19.28
CA GLU A 40 8.15 -1.48 -19.34
C GLU A 40 8.70 -0.12 -18.89
N ALA A 41 9.94 -0.09 -18.43
CA ALA A 41 10.69 1.15 -18.22
C ALA A 41 10.73 1.99 -19.51
N GLU A 42 10.74 3.31 -19.36
CA GLU A 42 10.72 4.28 -20.47
C GLU A 42 9.43 4.26 -21.32
N SER A 43 8.42 3.51 -20.90
CA SER A 43 7.07 3.56 -21.49
C SER A 43 6.16 4.53 -20.72
N ASN A 44 4.91 4.63 -21.17
CA ASN A 44 3.90 5.53 -20.62
C ASN A 44 2.68 4.75 -20.13
N VAL A 45 2.12 5.19 -19.01
CA VAL A 45 0.84 4.69 -18.46
C VAL A 45 0.03 5.87 -17.93
N THR A 46 -1.30 5.78 -18.01
CA THR A 46 -2.20 6.73 -17.36
C THR A 46 -2.96 6.03 -16.25
N LEU A 47 -2.86 6.56 -15.03
CA LEU A 47 -3.74 6.15 -13.94
C LEU A 47 -5.02 6.99 -13.99
N LYS A 48 -6.16 6.32 -14.11
CA LYS A 48 -7.49 6.94 -14.21
C LYS A 48 -8.25 6.73 -12.92
N CYS A 49 -8.60 7.83 -12.25
CA CYS A 49 -9.45 7.79 -11.06
C CYS A 49 -10.86 8.24 -11.43
N GLN A 50 -11.87 7.45 -11.09
CA GLN A 50 -13.27 7.72 -11.42
C GLN A 50 -14.13 7.82 -10.15
N ALA A 51 -14.89 8.90 -10.05
CA ALA A 51 -15.85 9.19 -9.00
C ALA A 51 -17.28 8.90 -9.47
N HIS A 52 -18.19 8.86 -8.50
CA HIS A 52 -19.64 8.78 -8.73
C HIS A 52 -20.29 10.17 -8.91
N SER A 53 -19.51 11.24 -8.79
CA SER A 53 -19.97 12.62 -8.83
C SER A 53 -19.14 13.44 -9.81
N GLN A 54 -19.76 14.45 -10.42
CA GLN A 54 -19.11 15.46 -11.26
C GLN A 54 -18.66 16.66 -10.42
N ASN A 55 -17.86 17.55 -11.00
CA ASN A 55 -17.33 18.76 -10.34
C ASN A 55 -16.62 18.43 -9.02
N VAL A 56 -15.59 17.58 -9.11
CA VAL A 56 -14.84 17.05 -7.98
C VAL A 56 -13.36 17.36 -8.10
N THR A 57 -12.66 17.34 -6.96
CA THR A 57 -11.21 17.38 -6.91
C THR A 57 -10.69 16.02 -6.49
N PHE A 58 -9.88 15.40 -7.36
CA PHE A 58 -9.21 14.13 -7.11
C PHE A 58 -7.83 14.34 -6.50
N VAL A 59 -7.42 13.40 -5.66
CA VAL A 59 -6.04 13.24 -5.21
C VAL A 59 -5.55 11.83 -5.49
N LEU A 60 -4.40 11.70 -6.14
CA LEU A 60 -3.67 10.44 -6.29
C LEU A 60 -2.51 10.42 -5.28
N ARG A 61 -2.36 9.30 -4.58
CA ARG A 61 -1.29 9.05 -3.59
C ARG A 61 -0.63 7.71 -3.83
N LYS A 62 0.57 7.56 -3.26
CA LYS A 62 1.35 6.33 -3.29
C LYS A 62 1.50 5.78 -1.86
N VAL A 63 1.34 4.47 -1.70
CA VAL A 63 1.50 3.79 -0.41
C VAL A 63 2.95 3.89 0.04
N ASN A 64 3.17 4.17 1.32
CA ASN A 64 4.48 4.34 1.94
C ASN A 64 5.33 5.49 1.38
N ASP A 65 4.71 6.41 0.63
CA ASP A 65 5.34 7.65 0.17
C ASP A 65 4.38 8.81 0.44
N SER A 66 4.48 9.38 1.65
CA SER A 66 3.64 10.51 2.07
C SER A 66 3.95 11.80 1.32
N GLY A 67 5.10 11.88 0.64
CA GLY A 67 5.49 13.02 -0.19
C GLY A 67 4.84 12.99 -1.58
N TYR A 68 4.52 11.81 -2.08
CA TYR A 68 3.84 11.66 -3.36
C TYR A 68 2.36 12.05 -3.27
N LYS A 69 2.01 13.16 -3.94
CA LYS A 69 0.64 13.65 -4.07
C LYS A 69 0.47 14.35 -5.42
N GLN A 70 -0.53 13.94 -6.20
CA GLN A 70 -1.00 14.69 -7.37
C GLN A 70 -2.47 15.06 -7.16
N GLU A 71 -2.85 16.29 -7.45
CA GLU A 71 -4.22 16.79 -7.26
C GLU A 71 -4.74 17.38 -8.57
N GLN A 72 -5.97 17.02 -8.95
CA GLN A 72 -6.58 17.48 -10.19
C GLN A 72 -8.08 17.72 -9.98
N SER A 73 -8.53 18.93 -10.31
CA SER A 73 -9.97 19.23 -10.36
C SER A 73 -10.53 18.84 -11.72
N SER A 74 -11.71 18.23 -11.72
CA SER A 74 -12.41 17.81 -12.93
C SER A 74 -13.86 18.23 -12.85
N ALA A 75 -14.35 18.85 -13.93
CA ALA A 75 -15.79 19.08 -14.10
C ALA A 75 -16.53 17.76 -14.35
N GLN A 76 -15.85 16.77 -14.90
CA GLN A 76 -16.36 15.42 -15.10
C GLN A 76 -16.18 14.59 -13.83
N ASN A 77 -16.57 13.32 -13.91
CA ASN A 77 -16.42 12.35 -12.83
C ASN A 77 -15.12 11.52 -12.96
N GLU A 78 -14.15 11.97 -13.74
CA GLU A 78 -12.87 11.26 -13.95
C GLU A 78 -11.70 12.25 -13.98
N ALA A 79 -10.53 11.78 -13.53
CA ALA A 79 -9.24 12.46 -13.69
C ALA A 79 -8.18 11.47 -14.20
N GLU A 80 -7.28 11.99 -15.03
CA GLU A 80 -6.20 11.23 -15.66
C GLU A 80 -4.85 11.72 -15.13
N PHE A 81 -4.07 10.81 -14.57
CA PHE A 81 -2.74 11.05 -14.05
C PHE A 81 -1.71 10.34 -14.95
N PRO A 82 -1.12 11.04 -15.93
CA PRO A 82 -0.15 10.44 -16.84
C PRO A 82 1.21 10.27 -16.15
N PHE A 83 1.81 9.09 -16.36
CA PHE A 83 3.20 8.79 -16.03
C PHE A 83 3.93 8.56 -17.35
N THR A 84 4.94 9.39 -17.60
CA THR A 84 5.76 9.32 -18.82
C THR A 84 7.18 8.90 -18.47
N ASP A 85 7.86 8.23 -19.40
CA ASP A 85 9.26 7.82 -19.26
C ASP A 85 9.53 7.04 -17.96
N LEU A 86 8.66 6.07 -17.67
CA LEU A 86 8.62 5.33 -16.40
C LEU A 86 10.00 4.83 -15.94
N LYS A 87 10.26 4.99 -14.65
CA LYS A 87 11.46 4.50 -13.97
C LYS A 87 11.08 3.44 -12.94
N PRO A 88 12.00 2.55 -12.53
CA PRO A 88 11.73 1.56 -11.48
C PRO A 88 11.19 2.17 -10.17
N LYS A 89 11.61 3.41 -9.83
CA LYS A 89 11.10 4.15 -8.67
C LYS A 89 9.61 4.50 -8.75
N ASP A 90 9.03 4.53 -9.95
CA ASP A 90 7.62 4.86 -10.16
C ASP A 90 6.72 3.64 -9.89
N ALA A 91 7.28 2.42 -9.85
CA ALA A 91 6.57 1.24 -9.40
C ALA A 91 6.07 1.41 -7.95
N GLY A 92 4.93 0.79 -7.65
CA GLY A 92 4.35 0.81 -6.30
C GLY A 92 2.83 0.72 -6.30
N ARG A 93 2.26 0.80 -5.10
CA ARG A 93 0.80 0.79 -4.90
C ARG A 93 0.29 2.22 -4.86
N TYR A 94 -0.68 2.52 -5.71
CA TYR A 94 -1.34 3.82 -5.81
C TYR A 94 -2.79 3.71 -5.38
N PHE A 95 -3.35 4.79 -4.86
CA PHE A 95 -4.76 4.91 -4.53
C PHE A 95 -5.21 6.35 -4.74
N CYS A 96 -6.50 6.54 -5.01
CA CYS A 96 -7.07 7.87 -5.15
C CYS A 96 -8.27 8.10 -4.23
N ALA A 97 -8.52 9.36 -3.91
CA ALA A 97 -9.72 9.83 -3.23
C ALA A 97 -10.22 11.09 -3.94
N TYR A 98 -11.45 11.50 -3.67
CA TYR A 98 -11.99 12.75 -4.20
C TYR A 98 -12.80 13.50 -3.17
N LYS A 99 -13.02 14.79 -3.41
CA LYS A 99 -14.01 15.59 -2.68
C LYS A 99 -14.90 16.33 -3.68
N THR A 100 -16.17 16.50 -3.33
CA THR A 100 -17.07 17.32 -4.16
C THR A 100 -16.87 18.80 -3.85
N THR A 101 -17.08 19.65 -4.84
CA THR A 101 -17.05 21.12 -4.65
C THR A 101 -18.16 21.61 -3.73
N ALA A 102 -19.26 20.86 -3.59
CA ALA A 102 -20.41 21.24 -2.78
C ALA A 102 -20.24 20.93 -1.28
N SER A 103 -19.77 19.72 -0.95
CA SER A 103 -19.60 19.30 0.46
C SER A 103 -18.21 19.58 1.00
N HIS A 104 -17.21 19.64 0.13
CA HIS A 104 -15.78 19.63 0.47
C HIS A 104 -15.31 18.45 1.33
N GLU A 105 -16.18 17.45 1.56
CA GLU A 105 -15.85 16.23 2.26
C GLU A 105 -15.11 15.25 1.36
N TRP A 106 -14.13 14.56 1.92
CA TRP A 106 -13.38 13.54 1.20
C TRP A 106 -14.14 12.20 1.22
N SER A 107 -14.15 11.53 0.07
CA SER A 107 -14.51 10.12 -0.03
C SER A 107 -13.49 9.22 0.68
N GLU A 108 -13.83 7.95 0.79
CA GLU A 108 -12.84 6.92 1.12
C GLU A 108 -11.81 6.77 0.01
N SER A 109 -10.65 6.19 0.35
CA SER A 109 -9.65 5.85 -0.66
C SER A 109 -10.13 4.69 -1.52
N SER A 110 -9.80 4.72 -2.82
CA SER A 110 -9.99 3.63 -3.77
C SER A 110 -9.32 2.33 -3.29
N GLU A 111 -9.62 1.22 -3.95
CA GLU A 111 -8.72 0.06 -3.86
C GLU A 111 -7.33 0.43 -4.39
N HIS A 112 -6.30 -0.24 -3.89
CA HIS A 112 -4.93 0.04 -4.29
C HIS A 112 -4.63 -0.62 -5.63
N LEU A 113 -4.07 0.15 -6.56
CA LEU A 113 -3.57 -0.34 -7.84
C LEU A 113 -2.06 -0.54 -7.75
N GLN A 114 -1.58 -1.77 -8.03
CA GLN A 114 -0.15 -2.06 -8.13
C GLN A 114 0.35 -1.74 -9.53
N LEU A 115 1.16 -0.68 -9.65
CA LEU A 115 1.92 -0.38 -10.86
C LEU A 115 3.25 -1.13 -10.79
N VAL A 116 3.53 -1.95 -11.81
CA VAL A 116 4.78 -2.70 -11.96
C VAL A 116 5.52 -2.14 -13.17
N VAL A 117 6.79 -1.80 -12.96
CA VAL A 117 7.69 -1.35 -14.03
C VAL A 117 8.71 -2.46 -14.28
N THR A 118 8.70 -3.05 -15.47
CA THR A 118 9.64 -4.11 -15.88
C THR A 118 10.81 -3.54 -16.66
N ASP A 119 11.98 -4.16 -16.55
CA ASP A 119 13.13 -3.78 -17.37
C ASP A 119 12.99 -4.38 -18.77
N LYS A 120 13.51 -3.69 -19.79
CA LYS A 120 13.46 -4.15 -21.19
C LYS A 120 14.27 -5.43 -21.47
N HIS A 121 15.02 -5.91 -20.49
CA HIS A 121 15.96 -7.03 -20.65
C HIS A 121 15.37 -8.40 -20.30
N ASP A 122 14.12 -8.46 -19.82
CA ASP A 122 13.49 -9.72 -19.39
C ASP A 122 12.79 -10.48 -20.53
N GLU A 123 12.66 -9.92 -21.73
CA GLU A 123 12.01 -10.54 -22.90
C GLU A 123 13.01 -11.10 -23.94
N LEU A 124 14.15 -11.58 -23.47
CA LEU A 124 15.02 -12.49 -24.21
C LEU A 124 15.48 -13.53 -23.20
N GLU A 125 14.65 -14.52 -22.91
CA GLU A 125 15.02 -15.91 -22.58
C GLU A 125 13.71 -16.69 -22.36
N ALA A 126 13.05 -17.06 -23.46
CA ALA A 126 12.17 -18.20 -23.42
C ALA A 126 13.00 -19.42 -22.94
N PRO A 127 12.58 -20.19 -21.92
CA PRO A 127 13.34 -21.33 -21.44
C PRO A 127 13.46 -22.41 -22.52
N SER A 128 14.53 -22.35 -23.32
CA SER A 128 14.91 -23.41 -24.23
C SER A 128 15.44 -24.55 -23.37
N MET A 129 14.59 -25.56 -23.13
CA MET A 129 14.97 -26.81 -22.47
C MET A 129 16.14 -27.45 -23.23
N LYS A 130 17.38 -27.24 -22.76
CA LYS A 130 18.58 -27.93 -23.27
C LYS A 130 18.87 -29.13 -22.39
N THR A 131 18.75 -30.30 -23.01
CA THR A 131 19.07 -31.65 -22.54
C THR A 131 20.29 -31.71 -21.63
N GLY A 132 20.09 -32.17 -20.38
CA GLY A 132 21.15 -32.34 -19.40
C GLY A 132 22.18 -33.40 -19.82
N LYS A 133 23.44 -33.01 -19.92
CA LYS A 133 24.57 -33.92 -20.08
C LYS A 133 24.95 -34.47 -18.70
N ARG A 134 24.68 -35.75 -18.46
CA ARG A 134 25.07 -36.50 -17.25
C ARG A 134 26.60 -36.47 -17.10
N ILE A 135 27.12 -35.72 -16.13
CA ILE A 135 28.54 -35.82 -15.74
C ILE A 135 28.67 -36.99 -14.76
N ARG A 136 29.36 -38.05 -15.20
CA ARG A 136 29.81 -39.16 -14.35
C ARG A 136 30.94 -38.62 -13.45
N LYS A 137 30.69 -38.49 -12.14
CA LYS A 137 31.74 -38.18 -11.17
C LYS A 137 32.52 -39.46 -10.88
N GLU A 138 33.80 -39.48 -11.21
CA GLU A 138 34.77 -40.47 -10.73
C GLU A 138 35.23 -40.02 -9.33
N ILE A 139 35.07 -40.88 -8.32
CA ILE A 139 35.45 -40.61 -6.94
C ILE A 139 36.80 -41.28 -6.73
N HIS A 140 37.87 -40.52 -6.52
CA HIS A 140 39.09 -41.06 -5.94
C HIS A 140 39.46 -40.26 -4.68
N SER A 141 39.23 -40.93 -3.56
CA SER A 141 39.67 -40.58 -2.22
C SER A 141 41.19 -40.61 -2.09
N LYS A 142 41.78 -39.60 -1.43
CA LYS A 142 42.83 -39.78 -0.43
C LYS A 142 43.13 -38.47 0.31
N LEU A 143 42.97 -38.51 1.63
CA LEU A 143 43.61 -37.61 2.61
C LEU A 143 44.96 -38.23 3.00
N PRO A 144 46.00 -37.44 3.29
CA PRO A 144 46.44 -37.16 4.68
C PRO A 144 46.91 -35.69 4.84
N GLU A 145 47.30 -35.07 5.95
CA GLU A 145 47.23 -35.23 7.41
C GLU A 145 47.93 -33.95 7.99
N GLN A 146 47.34 -33.34 9.02
CA GLN A 146 47.80 -32.34 10.04
C GLN A 146 49.03 -31.41 9.85
N GLU A 147 48.87 -30.10 10.18
CA GLU A 147 49.67 -29.45 11.26
C GLU A 147 48.97 -28.19 11.81
N ALA A 148 49.20 -27.88 13.08
CA ALA A 148 48.56 -26.83 13.88
C ALA A 148 49.51 -25.63 14.13
N ALA A 149 48.98 -24.41 14.22
CA ALA A 149 49.56 -23.26 14.94
C ALA A 149 48.52 -22.12 14.94
N GLU A 150 47.90 -21.79 16.07
CA GLU A 150 48.25 -20.75 17.06
C GLU A 150 47.32 -19.54 16.93
N ALA A 151 46.69 -19.17 18.06
CA ALA A 151 45.78 -18.05 18.19
C ALA A 151 46.57 -16.81 18.62
N ASP A 152 46.43 -15.70 17.88
CA ASP A 152 46.98 -14.41 18.28
C ASP A 152 45.87 -13.52 18.87
N LEU A 153 46.16 -13.07 20.09
CA LEU A 153 45.35 -12.24 20.97
C LEU A 153 45.91 -10.81 20.86
N SER A 154 45.34 -9.98 19.98
CA SER A 154 45.59 -8.53 19.93
C SER A 154 44.49 -7.89 19.04
N ASN A 155 43.76 -6.82 19.35
CA ASN A 155 43.89 -5.76 20.34
C ASN A 155 42.51 -5.23 20.75
N MET A 156 42.42 -4.89 22.03
CA MET A 156 41.40 -4.03 22.61
C MET A 156 41.90 -2.58 22.47
N GLU A 157 41.32 -1.78 21.60
CA GLU A 157 41.39 -0.32 21.73
C GLU A 157 39.99 0.30 21.69
N LYS A 158 39.74 0.99 22.80
CA LYS A 158 38.47 1.46 23.33
C LYS A 158 38.42 2.96 23.09
N GLY A 159 37.72 3.39 22.05
CA GLY A 159 37.39 4.80 21.84
C GLY A 159 36.01 5.09 22.40
N ILE A 160 35.92 5.58 23.64
CA ILE A 160 34.69 6.16 24.19
C ILE A 160 34.60 7.60 23.70
N SER A 161 33.54 7.93 22.96
CA SER A 161 33.06 9.30 22.82
C SER A 161 31.56 9.29 23.15
N LEU A 162 31.21 9.96 24.25
CA LEU A 162 29.85 10.22 24.72
C LEU A 162 29.39 11.50 23.99
N ASP A 163 28.21 11.56 23.36
CA ASP A 163 26.91 11.82 23.98
C ASP A 163 25.91 12.22 22.85
N PRO A 164 24.65 12.63 23.11
CA PRO A 164 23.47 11.96 23.67
C PRO A 164 22.44 11.65 22.57
N GLN A 165 21.39 10.87 22.87
CA GLN A 165 20.19 10.58 22.04
C GLN A 165 20.15 9.24 21.27
N ARG A 166 20.77 8.18 21.79
CA ARG A 166 20.47 6.82 21.32
C ARG A 166 19.38 6.19 22.20
N VAL A 167 18.11 6.35 21.81
CA VAL A 167 17.06 5.43 22.28
C VAL A 167 17.31 4.08 21.59
N THR A 168 17.71 3.09 22.38
CA THR A 168 17.92 1.70 21.97
C THR A 168 16.57 1.01 21.83
N TYR A 169 16.20 0.63 20.60
CA TYR A 169 15.19 -0.41 20.40
C TYR A 169 15.92 -1.75 20.37
N ALA A 170 15.60 -2.63 21.31
CA ALA A 170 16.08 -4.01 21.28
C ALA A 170 15.27 -4.80 20.26
N GLU A 171 15.95 -5.37 19.28
CA GLU A 171 15.42 -6.40 18.37
C GLU A 171 15.05 -7.65 19.19
N LEU A 172 13.76 -7.93 19.35
CA LEU A 172 13.29 -9.24 19.82
C LEU A 172 13.22 -10.18 18.63
N SER A 173 14.33 -10.88 18.37
CA SER A 173 14.35 -12.02 17.46
C SER A 173 13.55 -13.16 18.07
N THR A 174 12.42 -13.51 17.46
CA THR A 174 11.58 -14.64 17.86
C THR A 174 11.89 -15.84 16.96
N SER A 175 12.81 -16.70 17.40
CA SER A 175 12.84 -18.09 16.94
C SER A 175 13.54 -19.02 17.93
N ALA A 176 12.89 -20.16 18.18
CA ALA A 176 13.36 -21.39 18.82
C ALA A 176 13.37 -21.45 20.37
N LEU A 177 12.34 -22.08 20.97
CA LEU A 177 12.38 -23.50 21.33
C LEU A 177 11.05 -23.94 21.95
N SER A 178 10.58 -25.09 21.47
CA SER A 178 9.41 -25.84 21.89
C SER A 178 9.65 -26.63 23.18
N GLU A 179 8.52 -26.92 23.86
CA GLU A 179 8.28 -27.99 24.85
C GLU A 179 8.88 -27.85 26.26
N ALA A 180 7.99 -27.69 27.26
CA ALA A 180 7.70 -28.75 28.22
C ALA A 180 6.50 -28.38 29.14
N ALA A 181 5.59 -29.34 29.28
CA ALA A 181 4.84 -29.74 30.49
C ALA A 181 4.12 -28.65 31.32
N SER A 182 2.79 -28.64 31.29
CA SER A 182 1.95 -29.28 32.34
C SER A 182 1.72 -28.37 33.57
N ASP A 183 0.49 -27.87 33.74
CA ASP A 183 -0.36 -28.16 34.91
C ASP A 183 -1.39 -27.03 35.19
N THR A 184 -2.64 -27.48 35.23
CA THR A 184 -3.88 -26.94 35.83
C THR A 184 -3.81 -25.60 36.60
N THR A 185 -4.73 -24.66 36.31
CA THR A 185 -5.84 -24.26 37.22
C THR A 185 -6.47 -22.89 36.86
N ARG A 186 -7.76 -22.92 36.47
CA ARG A 186 -8.87 -21.93 36.64
C ARG A 186 -8.81 -20.48 36.07
N GLU A 187 -9.69 -20.26 35.09
CA GLU A 187 -10.54 -19.09 34.75
C GLU A 187 -11.27 -18.39 35.95
N PRO A 188 -11.98 -17.23 35.83
CA PRO A 188 -12.06 -16.16 34.80
C PRO A 188 -12.15 -14.70 35.43
N PRO A 189 -12.92 -13.70 34.92
CA PRO A 189 -12.45 -12.53 34.14
C PRO A 189 -12.74 -11.14 34.79
N GLY A 190 -12.12 -10.08 34.28
CA GLY A 190 -12.49 -8.68 34.58
C GLY A 190 -11.55 -7.72 33.83
N SER A 191 -11.95 -7.16 32.69
CA SER A 191 -12.71 -5.92 32.53
C SER A 191 -11.89 -4.65 32.83
N HIS A 192 -11.67 -3.85 31.78
CA HIS A 192 -11.17 -2.45 31.74
C HIS A 192 -9.69 -2.28 32.11
N GLU A 193 -8.85 -1.54 31.37
CA GLU A 193 -9.00 -0.11 31.09
C GLU A 193 -7.99 0.32 30.01
N TYR A 194 -8.44 1.06 28.99
CA TYR A 194 -7.53 1.76 28.06
C TYR A 194 -7.21 3.13 28.64
N ALA A 195 -5.97 3.38 29.03
CA ALA A 195 -5.50 4.72 29.39
C ALA A 195 -4.93 5.43 28.15
N ALA A 196 -5.53 6.57 27.81
CA ALA A 196 -5.00 7.50 26.81
C ALA A 196 -3.86 8.34 27.42
N LEU A 197 -2.68 8.33 26.82
CA LEU A 197 -1.69 9.39 27.05
C LEU A 197 -2.03 10.59 26.16
N LYS A 198 -2.35 11.73 26.78
CA LYS A 198 -2.33 13.04 26.13
C LYS A 198 -0.87 13.42 25.84
N VAL A 199 -0.61 13.82 24.60
CA VAL A 199 0.54 14.68 24.23
C VAL A 199 0.01 16.10 24.13
#